data_AF-A0A031LSB2-F1
#
_entry.id   AF-A0A031LSB2-F1
#
_cell.length_a   1.000
_cell.length_b   1.000
_cell.length_c   1.000
_cell.angle_alpha   90.00
_cell.angle_beta   90.00
_cell.angle_gamma   90.00
#
_symmetry.space_group_name_H-M   'P 1'
#
loop_
_entity.id
_entity.type
_entity.pdbx_description
1 polymer ?
#
loop_
_entity_poly.entity_id
_entity_poly.type
_entity_poly.pdbx_seq_one_letter_code
_entity_poly.pdbx_strand_id
1 'polypeptide(L)'
;MVYSLVASGMITLVMLGVAENEVIESLNIDTTVIPRWELRVLFLISSFLIICGILESLLVTFSGILLSFESIPYITVLLSGRLRR
;
A
#
# COMPACT_ATOMS: atom_id res chain seq x y z
N MET A 1 -7.48 11.06 4.18
CA MET A 1 -7.79 11.91 3.02
C MET A 1 -6.66 11.92 1.98
N VAL A 2 -5.40 12.11 2.38
CA VAL A 2 -4.24 12.14 1.46
C VAL A 2 -4.07 10.83 0.66
N TYR A 3 -4.16 9.67 1.32
CA TYR A 3 -3.99 8.37 0.65
C TYR A 3 -5.08 8.06 -0.40
N SER A 4 -6.34 8.42 -0.15
CA SER A 4 -7.40 8.21 -1.15
C SER A 4 -7.28 9.16 -2.34
N LEU A 5 -6.73 10.36 -2.13
CA LEU A 5 -6.48 11.31 -3.21
C LEU A 5 -5.34 10.84 -4.12
N VAL A 6 -4.26 10.32 -3.52
CA VAL A 6 -3.12 9.75 -4.28
C VAL A 6 -3.54 8.49 -5.03
N ALA A 7 -4.30 7.60 -4.39
CA ALA A 7 -4.85 6.41 -5.03
C ALA A 7 -5.80 6.77 -6.17
N SER A 8 -6.71 7.73 -5.95
CA SER A 8 -7.59 8.27 -7.00
C SER A 8 -6.79 8.83 -8.17
N GLY A 9 -5.75 9.63 -7.90
CA GLY A 9 -4.88 10.23 -8.92
C GLY A 9 -4.17 9.19 -9.78
N MET A 10 -3.58 8.17 -9.16
CA MET A 10 -2.95 7.06 -9.89
C MET A 10 -3.97 6.29 -10.73
N ILE A 11 -5.14 5.94 -10.17
CA ILE A 11 -6.18 5.21 -10.91
C ILE A 11 -6.69 6.02 -12.11
N THR A 12 -6.83 7.35 -11.98
CA THR A 12 -7.19 8.22 -13.12
C THR A 12 -6.12 8.25 -14.21
N LEU A 13 -4.84 8.29 -13.87
CA LEU A 13 -3.74 8.26 -14.86
C LEU A 13 -3.70 6.93 -15.63
N VAL A 14 -4.04 5.84 -14.95
CA VAL A 14 -4.18 4.50 -15.55
C VAL A 14 -5.41 4.42 -16.45
N MET A 15 -6.56 4.92 -15.99
CA MET A 15 -7.80 4.95 -16.79
C MET A 15 -7.69 5.84 -18.03
N LEU A 16 -6.94 6.95 -17.95
CA LEU A 16 -6.71 7.85 -19.07
C LEU A 16 -5.71 7.31 -20.10
N GLY A 17 -5.06 6.16 -19.84
CA GLY A 17 -4.10 5.54 -20.76
C GLY A 17 -2.79 6.30 -20.94
N VAL A 18 -2.59 7.41 -20.19
CA VAL A 18 -1.35 8.19 -20.20
C VAL A 18 -0.21 7.36 -19.63
N ALA A 19 -0.47 6.68 -18.51
CA ALA A 19 0.49 5.76 -17.91
C ALA A 19 0.77 4.55 -18.82
N GLU A 20 -0.20 4.09 -19.62
CA GLU A 20 -0.02 2.94 -20.51
C GLU A 20 1.04 3.22 -21.59
N ASN A 21 0.98 4.40 -22.22
CA ASN A 21 1.96 4.78 -23.24
C ASN A 21 3.35 5.00 -22.65
N GLU A 22 3.45 5.70 -21.51
CA GLU A 22 4.74 5.90 -20.83
C GLU A 22 5.38 4.57 -20.42
N VAL A 23 4.59 3.59 -19.98
CA VAL A 23 5.07 2.25 -19.59
C VAL A 23 5.56 1.48 -20.80
N ILE A 24 4.80 1.49 -21.91
CA ILE A 24 5.21 0.84 -23.16
C ILE A 24 6.53 1.43 -23.66
N GLU A 25 6.67 2.76 -23.63
CA GLU A 25 7.87 3.46 -24.05
C GLU A 25 9.05 3.21 -23.10
N SER A 26 8.83 3.27 -21.79
CA SER A 26 9.87 3.09 -20.77
C SER A 26 10.41 1.67 -20.69
N LEU A 27 9.54 0.67 -20.85
CA LEU A 27 9.90 -0.75 -20.81
C LEU A 27 10.17 -1.33 -22.20
N ASN A 28 10.06 -0.51 -23.25
CA ASN A 28 10.26 -0.87 -24.65
C ASN A 28 9.44 -2.13 -25.02
N ILE A 29 8.18 -2.16 -24.57
CA ILE A 29 7.32 -3.35 -24.68
C ILE A 29 6.86 -3.47 -26.12
N ASP A 30 7.16 -4.64 -26.72
CA ASP A 30 6.68 -4.93 -28.06
C ASP A 30 5.18 -5.23 -28.03
N THR A 31 4.39 -4.24 -28.45
CA THR A 31 2.93 -4.33 -28.53
C THR A 31 2.43 -5.35 -29.57
N THR A 32 3.32 -5.93 -30.38
CA THR A 32 2.99 -7.07 -31.26
C THR A 32 2.89 -8.38 -30.50
N VAL A 33 3.58 -8.50 -29.35
CA VAL A 33 3.60 -9.68 -28.49
C VAL A 33 2.57 -9.55 -27.36
N ILE A 34 2.45 -8.37 -26.75
CA ILE A 34 1.48 -8.12 -25.68
C ILE A 34 0.44 -7.09 -26.16
N PRO A 35 -0.83 -7.48 -26.27
CA PRO A 35 -1.87 -6.55 -26.68
C PRO A 35 -2.14 -5.52 -25.56
N ARG A 36 -2.44 -4.28 -25.97
CA ARG A 36 -2.65 -3.13 -25.09
C ARG A 36 -3.65 -3.36 -23.95
N TRP A 37 -4.72 -4.11 -24.21
CA TRP A 37 -5.73 -4.42 -23.20
C TRP A 37 -5.18 -5.31 -22.06
N GLU A 38 -4.29 -6.26 -22.37
CA GLU A 38 -3.63 -7.08 -21.33
C GLU A 38 -2.75 -6.21 -20.45
N LEU A 39 -1.97 -5.31 -21.08
CA LEU A 39 -1.11 -4.37 -20.37
C LEU A 39 -1.90 -3.52 -19.38
N ARG A 40 -3.07 -3.03 -19.82
CA ARG A 40 -3.98 -2.22 -18.99
C ARG A 40 -4.53 -3.00 -17.80
N VAL A 41 -4.92 -4.26 -18.00
CA VAL A 41 -5.38 -5.14 -16.91
C VAL A 41 -4.24 -5.39 -15.92
N LEU A 42 -3.04 -5.69 -16.42
CA LEU A 42 -1.86 -5.97 -15.61
C LEU A 42 -1.48 -4.76 -14.75
N PHE A 43 -1.57 -3.55 -15.32
CA PHE A 43 -1.32 -2.30 -14.61
C PHE A 43 -2.38 -1.99 -13.54
N LEU A 44 -3.66 -2.28 -13.82
CA LEU A 44 -4.74 -2.15 -12.84
C LEU A 44 -4.56 -3.09 -11.66
N ILE A 45 -4.20 -4.35 -11.92
CA ILE A 45 -4.00 -5.35 -10.87
C ILE A 45 -2.78 -5.00 -10.00
N SER A 46 -1.66 -4.61 -10.62
CA SER A 46 -0.44 -4.26 -9.88
C SER A 46 -0.64 -3.02 -9.00
N SER A 47 -1.26 -1.97 -9.55
CA SER A 47 -1.58 -0.75 -8.78
C SER A 47 -2.56 -1.00 -7.64
N PHE A 48 -3.59 -1.84 -7.87
CA PHE A 48 -4.52 -2.25 -6.83
C PHE A 48 -3.82 -2.99 -5.68
N LEU A 49 -2.94 -3.96 -6.00
CA LEU A 49 -2.18 -4.71 -5.00
C LEU A 49 -1.26 -3.81 -4.17
N ILE A 50 -0.56 -2.86 -4.81
CA ILE A 50 0.31 -1.90 -4.10
C ILE A 50 -0.50 -1.06 -3.11
N ILE A 51 -1.67 -0.55 -3.53
CA ILE A 51 -2.53 0.27 -2.67
C ILE A 51 -3.09 -0.57 -1.50
N CYS A 52 -3.53 -1.81 -1.76
CA CYS A 52 -3.97 -2.73 -0.72
C CYS A 52 -2.86 -3.01 0.30
N GLY A 53 -1.63 -3.30 -0.17
CA GLY A 53 -0.49 -3.53 0.72
C GLY A 53 -0.15 -2.31 1.59
N ILE A 54 -0.23 -1.11 1.03
CA ILE A 54 -0.03 0.14 1.80
C ILE A 54 -1.12 0.30 2.87
N LEU A 55 -2.40 0.09 2.50
CA LEU A 55 -3.52 0.19 3.44
C LEU A 55 -3.41 -0.83 4.58
N GLU A 56 -3.08 -2.07 4.24
CA GLU A 56 -2.90 -3.15 5.21
C GLU A 56 -1.72 -2.86 6.15
N SER A 57 -0.59 -2.40 5.62
CA SER A 57 0.55 -1.99 6.44
C SER A 57 0.19 -0.88 7.43
N LEU A 58 -0.65 0.07 7.02
CA LEU A 58 -1.08 1.18 7.86
C LEU A 58 -2.03 0.70 8.97
N LEU A 59 -2.96 -0.20 8.65
CA LEU A 59 -3.89 -0.80 9.61
C LEU A 59 -3.17 -1.65 10.66
N VAL A 60 -2.22 -2.49 10.22
CA VAL A 60 -1.41 -3.34 11.10
C VAL A 60 -0.51 -2.48 11.99
N THR A 61 0.10 -1.42 11.45
CA THR A 61 0.96 -0.51 12.21
C THR A 61 0.17 0.22 13.30
N PHE A 62 -1.04 0.71 13.00
CA PHE A 62 -1.87 1.37 14.01
C PHE A 62 -2.26 0.43 15.15
N SER A 63 -2.62 -0.81 14.81
CA SER A 63 -2.97 -1.84 15.80
C SER A 63 -1.77 -2.20 16.69
N GLY A 64 -0.57 -2.31 16.09
CA GLY A 64 0.67 -2.57 16.82
C GLY A 64 1.09 -1.41 17.75
N ILE A 65 0.90 -0.16 17.30
CA ILE A 65 1.14 1.02 18.14
C ILE A 65 0.18 1.05 19.32
N LEU A 66 -1.10 0.76 19.10
CA LEU A 66 -2.11 0.76 20.17
C LEU A 66 -1.82 -0.29 21.24
N LEU A 67 -1.46 -1.52 20.82
CA LEU A 67 -0.99 -2.59 21.70
C LEU A 67 0.29 -2.21 22.46
N SER A 68 1.18 -1.45 21.84
CA SER A 68 2.38 -0.91 22.49
C SER A 68 2.03 0.09 23.59
N PHE A 69 0.98 0.89 23.43
CA PHE A 69 0.49 1.79 24.49
C PHE A 69 -0.19 1.03 25.63
N GLU A 70 -0.99 0.01 25.33
CA GLU A 70 -1.62 -0.81 26.36
C GLU A 70 -0.62 -1.60 27.21
N SER A 71 0.57 -1.90 26.66
CA SER A 71 1.62 -2.62 27.39
C SER A 71 2.48 -1.75 28.30
N ILE A 72 2.48 -0.41 28.14
CA ILE A 72 3.19 0.54 29.02
C ILE A 72 2.84 0.35 30.50
N PRO A 73 1.56 0.34 30.93
CA PRO A 73 1.22 0.15 32.34
C PRO A 73 1.74 -1.18 32.89
N TYR A 74 1.68 -2.27 32.12
CA TYR A 74 2.23 -3.56 32.54
C TYR A 74 3.75 -3.52 32.72
N ILE A 75 4.48 -2.90 31.79
CA ILE A 75 5.93 -2.71 31.89
C ILE A 75 6.28 -1.86 33.10
N THR A 76 5.54 -0.77 33.36
CA THR A 76 5.78 0.07 34.55
C THR A 76 5.54 -0.67 35.86
N VAL A 77 4.50 -1.51 35.94
CA VAL A 77 4.23 -2.34 37.13
C VAL A 77 5.33 -3.38 37.32
N LEU A 78 5.79 -4.01 36.25
CA LEU A 78 6.86 -5.02 36.27
C LEU A 78 8.21 -4.39 36.70
N LEU A 79 8.56 -3.21 36.18
CA LEU A 79 9.74 -2.45 36.56
C LEU A 79 9.65 -1.84 37.97
N SER A 80 8.45 -1.49 38.44
CA SER A 80 8.24 -0.93 39.79
C SER A 80 8.50 -1.92 40.93
N GLY A 81 8.77 -3.19 40.61
CA GLY A 81 9.03 -4.23 41.60
C GLY A 81 7.83 -4.62 42.46
N ARG A 82 6.65 -4.01 42.25
CA ARG A 82 5.42 -4.29 43.02
C ARG A 82 4.83 -5.68 42.77
N LEU A 83 5.33 -6.41 41.77
CA LEU A 83 4.98 -7.80 41.48
C LEU A 83 5.84 -8.83 42.25
N ARG A 84 6.89 -8.41 42.96
CA ARG A 84 7.69 -9.30 43.81
C ARG A 84 6.98 -9.49 45.16
N ARG A 85 6.21 -10.57 45.26
CA ARG A 85 5.92 -11.24 46.54
C ARG A 85 6.97 -12.31 46.79
#